data_AF-A0A959TXJ8-F1
#
_entry.id   AF-A0A959TXJ8-F1
#
_cell.length_a   1.000
_cell.length_b   1.000
_cell.length_c   1.000
_cell.angle_alpha   90.00
_cell.angle_beta   90.00
_cell.angle_gamma   90.00
#
_symmetry.space_group_name_H-M   'P 1'
#
loop_
_entity.id
_entity.type
_entity.pdbx_description
1 polymer ?
#
loop_
_entity_poly.entity_id
_entity_poly.type
_entity_poly.pdbx_seq_one_letter_code
_entity_poly.pdbx_strand_id
1 'polypeptide(L)'
;MLLTEHIVLDMKNLLTLLLLLLAMGGYAQKHVYEDLLVMYVDEDYEKCMGKAESYTLNDKTRKDPLPYLYMSMCLYEMSKLEKYQADYPKASRDALKYAEKYRKKDKDNEYFANYEDFWAELNTMGMEEGENYYEEGSYSKAKQAFDRMVGYYPENPGAWLMYALCQLKSNLARDAEESLKNFAKAQASMGDIKDLPEDQQKLLRMALIRYAEHLNTAGMQDSARSTIEIGKDAFMENDEFKLMYEDLH
;
A
#
# COMPACT_ATOMS: atom_id res chain seq x y z
N MET A 1 54.60 -42.02 10.86
CA MET A 1 53.63 -42.50 11.86
C MET A 1 52.66 -41.37 12.13
N LEU A 2 51.62 -41.23 11.31
CA LEU A 2 50.60 -40.19 11.44
C LEU A 2 49.24 -40.86 11.29
N LEU A 3 48.47 -40.76 12.37
CA LEU A 3 47.12 -41.29 12.54
C LEU A 3 46.18 -40.70 11.47
N THR A 4 45.48 -41.57 10.77
CA THR A 4 44.25 -41.23 10.04
C THR A 4 43.13 -42.06 10.65
N GLU A 5 42.48 -41.52 11.69
CA GLU A 5 41.21 -42.06 12.16
C GLU A 5 40.13 -41.65 11.16
N HIS A 6 39.67 -42.62 10.38
CA HIS A 6 38.45 -42.47 9.59
C HIS A 6 37.25 -42.44 10.55
N ILE A 7 36.61 -41.28 10.66
CA ILE A 7 35.31 -41.14 11.31
C ILE A 7 34.28 -41.89 10.45
N VAL A 8 33.95 -43.11 10.83
CA VAL A 8 32.81 -43.83 10.26
C VAL A 8 31.55 -43.34 10.99
N LEU A 9 30.82 -42.42 10.34
CA LEU A 9 29.50 -42.00 10.82
C LEU A 9 28.51 -43.16 10.60
N ASP A 10 28.01 -43.71 11.71
CA ASP A 10 26.97 -44.74 11.71
C ASP A 10 25.71 -44.23 10.97
N MET A 11 25.04 -45.11 10.20
CA MET A 11 23.82 -44.79 9.45
C MET A 11 22.70 -44.29 10.36
N LYS A 12 22.67 -44.71 11.64
CA LYS A 12 21.78 -44.13 12.67
C LYS A 12 22.12 -42.68 12.98
N ASN A 13 23.40 -42.32 13.02
CA ASN A 13 23.89 -40.96 13.26
C ASN A 13 23.66 -40.06 12.03
N LEU A 14 23.72 -40.62 10.82
CA LEU A 14 23.37 -39.92 9.59
C LEU A 14 21.86 -39.64 9.50
N LEU A 15 21.00 -40.59 9.89
CA LEU A 15 19.55 -40.40 9.95
C LEU A 15 19.14 -39.37 11.02
N THR A 16 19.81 -39.36 12.18
CA THR A 16 19.55 -38.36 13.22
C THR A 16 19.99 -36.97 12.78
N LEU A 17 21.12 -36.84 12.06
CA LEU A 17 21.57 -35.56 11.50
C LEU A 17 20.61 -35.03 10.42
N LEU A 18 20.03 -35.92 9.60
CA LEU A 18 19.05 -35.57 8.56
C LEU A 18 17.70 -35.13 9.16
N LEU A 19 17.26 -35.78 10.25
CA LEU A 19 16.06 -35.40 11.03
C LEU A 19 16.23 -34.06 11.76
N LEU A 20 17.44 -33.75 12.23
CA LEU A 20 17.78 -32.46 12.84
C LEU A 20 17.82 -31.30 11.81
N LEU A 21 18.14 -31.58 10.55
CA LEU A 21 18.10 -30.59 9.46
C LEU A 21 16.67 -30.27 8.99
N LEU A 22 15.75 -31.24 9.07
CA LEU A 22 14.31 -31.02 8.81
C LEU A 22 13.60 -30.19 9.89
N ALA A 23 14.14 -30.16 11.11
CA ALA A 23 13.61 -29.35 12.21
C ALA A 23 13.96 -27.85 12.10
N MET A 24 14.83 -27.45 11.17
CA MET A 24 15.11 -26.02 10.90
C MET A 24 14.09 -25.38 9.95
N GLY A 25 13.12 -26.14 9.44
CA GLY A 25 11.90 -25.60 8.85
C GLY A 25 10.93 -25.15 9.95
N GLY A 26 11.29 -24.08 10.66
CA GLY A 26 10.40 -23.44 11.62
C GLY A 26 9.22 -22.77 10.92
N TYR A 27 8.26 -23.55 10.44
CA TYR A 27 6.91 -23.04 10.25
C TYR A 27 6.35 -22.81 11.65
N ALA A 28 6.52 -21.58 12.14
CA ALA A 28 5.76 -21.11 13.29
C ALA A 28 4.29 -21.40 12.99
N GLN A 29 3.61 -22.12 13.88
CA GLN A 29 2.17 -22.32 13.79
C GLN A 29 1.53 -20.93 13.66
N LYS A 30 0.95 -20.66 12.50
CA LYS A 30 0.42 -19.34 12.16
C LYS A 30 -0.62 -18.97 13.23
N HIS A 31 -0.40 -17.86 13.91
CA HIS A 31 -1.33 -17.45 14.96
C HIS A 31 -2.64 -17.00 14.32
N VAL A 32 -3.74 -17.62 14.73
CA VAL A 32 -5.09 -17.25 14.26
C VAL A 32 -5.65 -16.22 15.25
N TYR A 33 -6.05 -15.06 14.74
CA TYR A 33 -6.53 -13.93 15.53
C TYR A 33 -8.07 -13.86 15.55
N GLU A 34 -8.73 -14.96 15.93
CA GLU A 34 -10.20 -15.04 15.98
C GLU A 34 -10.81 -14.01 16.94
N ASP A 35 -10.09 -13.67 18.01
CA ASP A 35 -10.52 -12.65 18.96
C ASP A 35 -10.60 -11.26 18.32
N LEU A 36 -9.66 -10.90 17.45
CA LEU A 36 -9.70 -9.66 16.69
C LEU A 36 -10.87 -9.66 15.70
N LEU A 37 -11.10 -10.78 15.01
CA LEU A 37 -12.23 -10.92 14.08
C LEU A 37 -13.57 -10.71 14.80
N VAL A 38 -13.78 -11.37 15.94
CA VAL A 38 -15.01 -11.25 16.72
C VAL A 38 -15.22 -9.81 17.17
N MET A 39 -14.21 -9.15 17.75
CA MET A 39 -14.35 -7.75 18.18
C MET A 39 -14.58 -6.79 17.00
N TYR A 40 -13.98 -7.05 15.84
CA TYR A 40 -14.22 -6.24 14.65
C TYR A 40 -15.66 -6.40 14.13
N VAL A 41 -16.16 -7.64 14.04
CA VAL A 41 -17.53 -7.95 13.60
C VAL A 41 -18.58 -7.42 14.58
N ASP A 42 -18.28 -7.43 15.88
CA ASP A 42 -19.14 -6.84 16.92
C ASP A 42 -19.08 -5.29 16.93
N GLU A 43 -18.34 -4.65 16.02
CA GLU A 43 -18.09 -3.20 15.94
C GLU A 43 -17.45 -2.59 17.20
N ASP A 44 -16.82 -3.44 18.01
CA ASP A 44 -16.06 -3.11 19.22
C ASP A 44 -14.66 -2.54 18.83
N TYR A 45 -14.62 -1.57 17.91
CA TYR A 45 -13.40 -1.15 17.21
C TYR A 45 -12.28 -0.67 18.13
N GLU A 46 -12.60 0.09 19.17
CA GLU A 46 -11.59 0.58 20.12
C GLU A 46 -10.93 -0.58 20.89
N LYS A 47 -11.74 -1.57 21.29
CA LYS A 47 -11.26 -2.77 21.99
C LYS A 47 -10.48 -3.67 21.04
N CYS A 48 -10.96 -3.86 19.81
CA CYS A 48 -10.26 -4.59 18.76
C CYS A 48 -8.89 -3.95 18.47
N MET A 49 -8.85 -2.64 18.26
CA MET A 49 -7.61 -1.90 18.00
C MET A 49 -6.62 -2.01 19.17
N GLY A 50 -7.09 -1.82 20.42
CA GLY A 50 -6.22 -1.96 21.60
C GLY A 50 -5.69 -3.38 21.78
N LYS A 51 -6.51 -4.39 21.47
CA LYS A 51 -6.09 -5.80 21.49
C LYS A 51 -5.07 -6.09 20.38
N ALA A 52 -5.31 -5.62 19.17
CA ALA A 52 -4.39 -5.73 18.05
C ALA A 52 -3.05 -5.05 18.36
N GLU A 53 -3.06 -3.85 18.94
CA GLU A 53 -1.84 -3.14 19.37
C GLU A 53 -1.03 -3.98 20.37
N SER A 54 -1.70 -4.61 21.35
CA SER A 54 -1.01 -5.49 22.31
C SER A 54 -0.25 -6.63 21.64
N TYR A 55 -0.78 -7.18 20.54
CA TYR A 55 -0.07 -8.18 19.73
C TYR A 55 1.10 -7.58 18.97
N THR A 56 1.01 -6.33 18.49
CA THR A 56 2.14 -5.66 17.84
C THR A 56 3.29 -5.31 18.79
N LEU A 57 3.02 -5.22 20.09
CA LEU A 57 4.01 -4.95 21.14
C LEU A 57 4.65 -6.22 21.73
N ASN A 58 4.05 -7.38 21.51
CA ASN A 58 4.55 -8.64 22.04
C ASN A 58 5.62 -9.24 21.12
N ASP A 59 6.78 -9.63 21.67
CA ASP A 59 7.90 -10.19 20.91
C ASP A 59 7.57 -11.41 20.05
N LYS A 60 6.56 -12.19 20.45
CA LYS A 60 6.11 -13.38 19.71
C LYS A 60 5.27 -13.03 18.48
N THR A 61 4.50 -11.93 18.53
CA THR A 61 3.49 -11.59 17.52
C THR A 61 3.77 -10.27 16.79
N ARG A 62 4.78 -9.49 17.20
CA ARG A 62 5.15 -8.19 16.58
C ARG A 62 5.60 -8.29 15.12
N LYS A 63 5.85 -9.51 14.63
CA LYS A 63 6.20 -9.77 13.23
C LYS A 63 5.00 -10.22 12.41
N ASP A 64 3.89 -10.56 13.05
CA ASP A 64 2.72 -11.08 12.39
C ASP A 64 1.97 -9.92 11.71
N PRO A 65 1.47 -10.11 10.48
CA PRO A 65 0.86 -9.03 9.72
C PRO A 65 -0.55 -8.68 10.20
N LEU A 66 -1.37 -9.68 10.55
CA LEU A 66 -2.79 -9.49 10.83
C LEU A 66 -3.11 -8.47 11.93
N PRO A 67 -2.37 -8.38 13.05
CA PRO A 67 -2.61 -7.32 14.03
C PRO A 67 -2.52 -5.91 13.43
N TYR A 68 -1.55 -5.66 12.55
CA TYR A 68 -1.44 -4.36 11.88
C TYR A 68 -2.61 -4.11 10.93
N LEU A 69 -3.09 -5.15 10.24
CA LEU A 69 -4.27 -5.07 9.38
C LEU A 69 -5.52 -4.71 10.19
N TYR A 70 -5.78 -5.39 11.30
CA TYR A 70 -6.92 -5.09 12.17
C TYR A 70 -6.85 -3.67 12.76
N MET A 71 -5.66 -3.18 13.13
CA MET A 71 -5.51 -1.77 13.53
C MET A 71 -5.92 -0.82 12.39
N SER A 72 -5.51 -1.12 11.16
CA SER A 72 -5.89 -0.34 9.97
C SER A 72 -7.40 -0.35 9.72
N MET A 73 -8.03 -1.52 9.75
CA MET A 73 -9.46 -1.69 9.53
C MET A 73 -10.30 -1.00 10.61
N CYS A 74 -9.92 -1.15 11.89
CA CYS A 74 -10.61 -0.46 12.98
C CYS A 74 -10.50 1.06 12.85
N LEU A 75 -9.31 1.59 12.56
CA LEU A 75 -9.13 3.04 12.39
C LEU A 75 -9.89 3.58 11.18
N TYR A 76 -9.96 2.81 10.09
CA TYR A 76 -10.80 3.14 8.93
C TYR A 76 -12.28 3.25 9.34
N GLU A 77 -12.82 2.23 10.03
CA GLU A 77 -14.20 2.27 10.54
C GLU A 77 -14.45 3.43 11.51
N MET A 78 -13.54 3.62 12.46
CA MET A 78 -13.64 4.69 13.45
C MET A 78 -13.62 6.08 12.80
N SER A 79 -12.90 6.25 11.69
CA SER A 79 -12.83 7.54 10.98
C SER A 79 -14.18 7.99 10.38
N LYS A 80 -15.09 7.04 10.11
CA LYS A 80 -16.43 7.29 9.56
C LYS A 80 -17.46 7.68 10.62
N LEU A 81 -17.17 7.46 11.90
CA LEU A 81 -18.15 7.55 12.99
C LEU A 81 -17.89 8.77 13.87
N GLU A 82 -18.90 9.63 14.00
CA GLU A 82 -18.82 10.88 14.77
C GLU A 82 -18.33 10.66 16.22
N LYS A 83 -18.77 9.57 16.85
CA LYS A 83 -18.41 9.22 18.24
C LYS A 83 -16.90 9.10 18.49
N TYR A 84 -16.09 8.83 17.47
CA TYR A 84 -14.64 8.70 17.60
C TYR A 84 -13.86 9.95 17.18
N GLN A 85 -14.50 10.96 16.60
CA GLN A 85 -13.77 12.11 16.02
C GLN A 85 -12.99 12.91 17.06
N ALA A 86 -13.52 13.05 18.28
CA ALA A 86 -12.86 13.81 19.35
C ALA A 86 -11.60 13.09 19.88
N ASP A 87 -11.70 11.79 20.11
CA ASP A 87 -10.62 10.99 20.72
C ASP A 87 -9.63 10.48 19.66
N TYR A 88 -10.09 10.29 18.42
CA TYR A 88 -9.33 9.76 17.29
C TYR A 88 -9.38 10.70 16.05
N PRO A 89 -8.99 11.98 16.17
CA PRO A 89 -9.10 12.97 15.09
C PRO A 89 -8.18 12.70 13.88
N LYS A 90 -7.34 11.67 13.97
CA LYS A 90 -6.37 11.26 12.95
C LYS A 90 -6.61 9.82 12.46
N ALA A 91 -7.80 9.28 12.71
CA ALA A 91 -8.13 7.89 12.43
C ALA A 91 -7.89 7.51 10.95
N SER A 92 -8.34 8.32 9.98
CA SER A 92 -8.12 8.05 8.55
C SER A 92 -6.63 7.94 8.20
N ARG A 93 -5.85 8.94 8.59
CA ARG A 93 -4.40 8.99 8.37
C ARG A 93 -3.66 7.84 9.07
N ASP A 94 -4.09 7.49 10.27
CA ASP A 94 -3.48 6.40 11.03
C ASP A 94 -3.90 5.03 10.45
N ALA A 95 -5.07 4.90 9.83
CA ALA A 95 -5.45 3.71 9.06
C ALA A 95 -4.44 3.45 7.93
N LEU A 96 -4.20 4.42 7.06
CA LEU A 96 -3.19 4.30 5.98
C LEU A 96 -1.79 3.94 6.51
N LYS A 97 -1.42 4.50 7.66
CA LYS A 97 -0.13 4.20 8.33
C LYS A 97 -0.05 2.74 8.78
N TYR A 98 -1.13 2.19 9.31
CA TYR A 98 -1.14 0.79 9.76
C TYR A 98 -1.27 -0.20 8.60
N ALA A 99 -1.96 0.17 7.50
CA ALA A 99 -1.91 -0.56 6.24
C ALA A 99 -0.46 -0.68 5.69
N GLU A 100 0.29 0.41 5.65
CA GLU A 100 1.70 0.41 5.24
C GLU A 100 2.54 -0.53 6.13
N LYS A 101 2.34 -0.46 7.45
CA LYS A 101 3.02 -1.35 8.40
C LYS A 101 2.66 -2.81 8.16
N TYR A 102 1.38 -3.11 7.91
CA TYR A 102 0.91 -4.46 7.58
C TYR A 102 1.64 -4.99 6.33
N ARG A 103 1.71 -4.21 5.25
CA ARG A 103 2.36 -4.64 4.00
C ARG A 103 3.86 -4.97 4.21
N LYS A 104 4.54 -4.25 5.09
CA LYS A 104 5.95 -4.55 5.46
C LYS A 104 6.10 -5.90 6.18
N LYS A 105 5.03 -6.43 6.78
CA LYS A 105 4.99 -7.74 7.44
C LYS A 105 4.51 -8.84 6.49
N ASP A 106 3.48 -8.56 5.68
CA ASP A 106 2.91 -9.51 4.71
C ASP A 106 3.64 -9.45 3.35
N LYS A 107 4.93 -9.78 3.34
CA LYS A 107 5.80 -9.62 2.16
C LYS A 107 5.40 -10.51 0.99
N ASP A 108 4.79 -11.65 1.27
CA ASP A 108 4.40 -12.65 0.28
C ASP A 108 2.92 -12.53 -0.10
N ASN A 109 2.25 -11.46 0.34
CA ASN A 109 0.82 -11.18 0.09
C ASN A 109 -0.09 -12.33 0.50
N GLU A 110 0.24 -12.98 1.61
CA GLU A 110 -0.45 -14.18 2.06
C GLU A 110 -1.91 -13.88 2.46
N TYR A 111 -2.17 -12.66 2.92
CA TYR A 111 -3.51 -12.24 3.34
C TYR A 111 -4.12 -11.19 2.43
N PHE A 112 -3.29 -10.45 1.66
CA PHE A 112 -3.70 -9.22 0.98
C PHE A 112 -4.97 -9.40 0.13
N ALA A 113 -5.02 -10.46 -0.68
CA ALA A 113 -6.14 -10.74 -1.58
C ALA A 113 -7.46 -11.06 -0.85
N ASN A 114 -7.43 -11.48 0.41
CA ASN A 114 -8.63 -11.81 1.18
C ASN A 114 -9.39 -10.57 1.69
N TYR A 115 -8.85 -9.38 1.47
CA TYR A 115 -9.38 -8.11 1.97
C TYR A 115 -9.55 -7.08 0.84
N GLU A 116 -9.87 -7.54 -0.38
CA GLU A 116 -9.99 -6.68 -1.56
C GLU A 116 -10.97 -5.50 -1.36
N ASP A 117 -12.14 -5.75 -0.76
CA ASP A 117 -13.13 -4.72 -0.47
C ASP A 117 -12.57 -3.63 0.44
N PHE A 118 -11.88 -4.04 1.52
CA PHE A 118 -11.21 -3.10 2.43
C PHE A 118 -10.13 -2.29 1.70
N TRP A 119 -9.35 -2.90 0.81
CA TRP A 119 -8.33 -2.18 0.06
C TRP A 119 -8.92 -1.17 -0.92
N ALA A 120 -10.02 -1.49 -1.58
CA ALA A 120 -10.71 -0.56 -2.49
C ALA A 120 -11.28 0.65 -1.72
N GLU A 121 -11.89 0.40 -0.57
CA GLU A 121 -12.39 1.45 0.33
C GLU A 121 -11.28 2.33 0.91
N LEU A 122 -10.19 1.71 1.37
CA LEU A 122 -9.03 2.43 1.91
C LEU A 122 -8.32 3.24 0.82
N ASN A 123 -8.20 2.71 -0.40
CA ASN A 123 -7.64 3.43 -1.55
C ASN A 123 -8.48 4.66 -1.88
N THR A 124 -9.80 4.54 -1.87
CA THR A 124 -10.70 5.67 -2.12
C THR A 124 -10.53 6.76 -1.05
N MET A 125 -10.52 6.38 0.23
CA MET A 125 -10.25 7.32 1.33
C MET A 125 -8.87 7.99 1.19
N GLY A 126 -7.82 7.22 0.91
CA GLY A 126 -6.46 7.75 0.76
C GLY A 126 -6.32 8.70 -0.43
N MET A 127 -6.99 8.38 -1.54
CA MET A 127 -7.06 9.22 -2.73
C MET A 127 -7.76 10.56 -2.40
N GLU A 128 -8.94 10.52 -1.79
CA GLU A 128 -9.71 11.72 -1.44
C GLU A 128 -8.96 12.58 -0.42
N GLU A 129 -8.37 12.00 0.61
CA GLU A 129 -7.55 12.73 1.59
C GLU A 129 -6.33 13.38 0.93
N GLY A 130 -5.65 12.64 0.05
CA GLY A 130 -4.50 13.13 -0.70
C GLY A 130 -4.84 14.26 -1.68
N GLU A 131 -5.94 14.11 -2.42
CA GLU A 131 -6.45 15.12 -3.37
C GLU A 131 -6.89 16.38 -2.63
N ASN A 132 -7.68 16.25 -1.57
CA ASN A 132 -8.12 17.41 -0.78
C ASN A 132 -6.92 18.23 -0.26
N TYR A 133 -5.90 17.57 0.28
CA TYR A 133 -4.68 18.27 0.69
C TYR A 133 -3.91 18.88 -0.48
N TYR A 134 -3.95 18.27 -1.67
CA TYR A 134 -3.30 18.81 -2.86
C TYR A 134 -4.00 20.09 -3.32
N GLU A 135 -5.34 20.07 -3.41
CA GLU A 135 -6.17 21.22 -3.80
C GLU A 135 -6.06 22.39 -2.81
N GLU A 136 -5.90 22.10 -1.51
CA GLU A 136 -5.63 23.11 -0.47
C GLU A 136 -4.20 23.70 -0.56
N GLY A 137 -3.33 23.18 -1.43
CA GLY A 137 -1.91 23.54 -1.49
C GLY A 137 -1.08 22.99 -0.33
N SER A 138 -1.67 22.10 0.49
CA SER A 138 -1.00 21.38 1.59
C SER A 138 -0.16 20.20 1.07
N TYR A 139 0.74 20.45 0.12
CA TYR A 139 1.48 19.41 -0.62
C TYR A 139 2.28 18.44 0.27
N SER A 140 2.78 18.88 1.43
CA SER A 140 3.46 17.99 2.37
C SER A 140 2.53 16.93 2.97
N LYS A 141 1.26 17.29 3.23
CA LYS A 141 0.24 16.35 3.72
C LYS A 141 -0.25 15.44 2.60
N ALA A 142 -0.54 16.01 1.42
CA ALA A 142 -0.90 15.24 0.23
C ALA A 142 0.18 14.18 -0.09
N LYS A 143 1.45 14.61 -0.10
CA LYS A 143 2.61 13.72 -0.23
C LYS A 143 2.56 12.57 0.78
N GLN A 144 2.24 12.85 2.04
CA GLN A 144 2.19 11.84 3.09
C GLN A 144 1.03 10.84 2.92
N ALA A 145 -0.09 11.25 2.33
CA ALA A 145 -1.19 10.35 1.99
C ALA A 145 -0.73 9.38 0.89
N PHE A 146 -0.24 9.90 -0.23
CA PHE A 146 0.20 9.07 -1.37
C PHE A 146 1.44 8.21 -1.06
N ASP A 147 2.37 8.68 -0.21
CA ASP A 147 3.51 7.89 0.29
C ASP A 147 3.05 6.62 1.02
N ARG A 148 1.99 6.72 1.82
CA ARG A 148 1.41 5.54 2.49
C ARG A 148 0.73 4.62 1.50
N MET A 149 0.00 5.18 0.52
CA MET A 149 -0.66 4.40 -0.54
C MET A 149 0.32 3.53 -1.32
N VAL A 150 1.43 4.12 -1.78
CA VAL A 150 2.48 3.34 -2.46
C VAL A 150 3.18 2.36 -1.53
N GLY A 151 3.16 2.62 -0.22
CA GLY A 151 3.74 1.75 0.78
C GLY A 151 2.92 0.49 1.09
N TYR A 152 1.59 0.54 1.00
CA TYR A 152 0.74 -0.66 1.16
C TYR A 152 0.31 -1.31 -0.16
N TYR A 153 0.24 -0.55 -1.25
CA TYR A 153 -0.13 -1.05 -2.58
C TYR A 153 0.84 -0.54 -3.67
N PRO A 154 2.10 -1.00 -3.66
CA PRO A 154 3.12 -0.52 -4.60
C PRO A 154 2.83 -0.84 -6.07
N GLU A 155 1.91 -1.77 -6.34
CA GLU A 155 1.47 -2.13 -7.69
C GLU A 155 0.46 -1.11 -8.28
N ASN A 156 -0.09 -0.19 -7.48
CA ASN A 156 -1.04 0.82 -7.94
C ASN A 156 -0.29 2.00 -8.62
N PRO A 157 -0.39 2.17 -9.95
CA PRO A 157 0.36 3.19 -10.68
C PRO A 157 -0.11 4.62 -10.35
N GLY A 158 -1.41 4.83 -10.14
CA GLY A 158 -1.95 6.17 -9.89
C GLY A 158 -1.39 6.80 -8.61
N ALA A 159 -1.19 5.98 -7.57
CA ALA A 159 -0.60 6.44 -6.30
C ALA A 159 0.84 6.94 -6.48
N TRP A 160 1.66 6.24 -7.28
CA TRP A 160 3.04 6.65 -7.55
C TRP A 160 3.13 7.98 -8.29
N LEU A 161 2.25 8.20 -9.27
CA LEU A 161 2.26 9.42 -10.06
C LEU A 161 1.82 10.63 -9.24
N MET A 162 0.78 10.49 -8.40
CA MET A 162 0.40 11.53 -7.44
C MET A 162 1.46 11.78 -6.38
N TYR A 163 2.14 10.73 -5.91
CA TYR A 163 3.24 10.88 -4.95
C TYR A 163 4.39 11.69 -5.56
N ALA A 164 4.80 11.36 -6.79
CA ALA A 164 5.81 12.10 -7.54
C ALA A 164 5.41 13.56 -7.74
N LEU A 165 4.16 13.81 -8.12
CA LEU A 165 3.62 15.16 -8.29
C LEU A 165 3.71 15.97 -6.98
N CYS A 166 3.31 15.39 -5.85
CA CYS A 166 3.39 16.04 -4.55
C CYS A 166 4.85 16.30 -4.11
N GLN A 167 5.78 15.41 -4.46
CA GLN A 167 7.22 15.62 -4.26
C GLN A 167 7.74 16.81 -5.09
N LEU A 168 7.35 16.92 -6.36
CA LEU A 168 7.71 18.07 -7.21
C LEU A 168 7.17 19.38 -6.64
N LYS A 169 5.89 19.41 -6.26
CA LYS A 169 5.27 20.59 -5.60
C LYS A 169 5.92 20.94 -4.26
N SER A 170 6.57 19.96 -3.63
CA SER A 170 7.35 20.14 -2.39
C SER A 170 8.84 20.44 -2.63
N ASN A 171 9.26 20.73 -3.87
CA ASN A 171 10.66 20.95 -4.26
C ASN A 171 11.60 19.75 -4.00
N LEU A 172 11.09 18.52 -4.11
CA LEU A 172 11.82 17.26 -3.91
C LEU A 172 12.04 16.52 -5.23
N ALA A 173 12.65 17.19 -6.22
CA ALA A 173 12.76 16.67 -7.58
C ALA A 173 13.52 15.34 -7.69
N ARG A 174 14.54 15.11 -6.85
CA ARG A 174 15.28 13.84 -6.82
C ARG A 174 14.42 12.68 -6.36
N ASP A 175 13.61 12.89 -5.32
CA ASP A 175 12.70 11.87 -4.81
C ASP A 175 11.59 11.59 -5.82
N ALA A 176 11.11 12.64 -6.50
CA ALA A 176 10.14 12.52 -7.59
C ALA A 176 10.66 11.67 -8.75
N GLU A 177 11.94 11.78 -9.12
CA GLU A 177 12.54 10.94 -10.17
C GLU A 177 12.49 9.45 -9.80
N GLU A 178 12.72 9.11 -8.53
CA GLU A 178 12.59 7.75 -8.03
C GLU A 178 11.14 7.26 -8.06
N SER A 179 10.19 8.08 -7.61
CA SER A 179 8.76 7.77 -7.66
C SER A 179 8.27 7.58 -9.10
N LEU A 180 8.74 8.38 -10.07
CA LEU A 180 8.40 8.22 -11.49
C LEU A 180 8.96 6.92 -12.08
N LYS A 181 10.14 6.47 -11.63
CA LYS A 181 10.67 5.15 -12.01
C LYS A 181 9.77 4.03 -11.46
N ASN A 182 9.22 4.18 -10.26
CA ASN A 182 8.30 3.19 -9.70
C ASN A 182 6.91 3.25 -10.36
N PHE A 183 6.42 4.44 -10.73
CA PHE A 183 5.26 4.58 -11.60
C PHE A 183 5.45 3.79 -12.90
N ALA A 184 6.57 3.97 -13.60
CA ALA A 184 6.84 3.24 -14.84
C ALA A 184 6.88 1.71 -14.66
N LYS A 185 7.40 1.22 -13.52
CA LYS A 185 7.38 -0.23 -13.20
C LYS A 185 5.97 -0.74 -12.94
N ALA A 186 5.18 -0.01 -12.15
CA ALA A 186 3.80 -0.36 -11.85
C ALA A 186 2.97 -0.35 -13.14
N GLN A 187 3.08 0.70 -13.94
CA GLN A 187 2.43 0.83 -15.24
C GLN A 187 2.78 -0.32 -16.19
N ALA A 188 4.06 -0.72 -16.28
CA ALA A 188 4.47 -1.84 -17.13
C ALA A 188 3.92 -3.20 -16.68
N SER A 189 3.50 -3.31 -15.41
CA SER A 189 3.01 -4.56 -14.80
C SER A 189 1.48 -4.61 -14.68
N MET A 190 0.78 -3.51 -14.90
CA MET A 190 -0.64 -3.35 -14.58
C MET A 190 -1.58 -4.09 -15.55
N GLY A 191 -1.11 -4.44 -16.75
CA GLY A 191 -1.97 -4.94 -17.82
C GLY A 191 -2.77 -3.83 -18.50
N ASP A 192 -3.98 -4.14 -18.96
CA ASP A 192 -4.92 -3.13 -19.48
C ASP A 192 -5.51 -2.34 -18.29
N ILE A 193 -5.59 -1.01 -18.43
CA ILE A 193 -6.18 -0.13 -17.42
C ILE A 193 -7.62 -0.55 -17.09
N LYS A 194 -8.37 -1.06 -18.07
CA LYS A 194 -9.76 -1.49 -17.91
C LYS A 194 -9.92 -2.71 -16.99
N ASP A 195 -8.86 -3.49 -16.82
CA ASP A 195 -8.85 -4.67 -15.96
C ASP A 195 -8.46 -4.33 -14.51
N LEU A 196 -8.06 -3.07 -14.24
CA LEU A 196 -7.75 -2.63 -12.89
C LEU A 196 -9.03 -2.50 -12.04
N PRO A 197 -8.93 -2.67 -10.70
CA PRO A 197 -9.99 -2.31 -9.79
C PRO A 197 -10.45 -0.85 -10.00
N GLU A 198 -11.75 -0.60 -9.84
CA GLU A 198 -12.37 0.70 -10.18
C GLU A 198 -11.73 1.88 -9.40
N ASP A 199 -11.37 1.67 -8.13
CA ASP A 199 -10.67 2.65 -7.30
C ASP A 199 -9.29 3.01 -7.90
N GLN A 200 -8.58 2.03 -8.46
CA GLN A 200 -7.29 2.26 -9.11
C GLN A 200 -7.44 2.96 -10.46
N GLN A 201 -8.47 2.63 -11.23
CA GLN A 201 -8.80 3.35 -12.46
C GLN A 201 -9.08 4.83 -12.18
N LYS A 202 -9.88 5.13 -11.15
CA LYS A 202 -10.17 6.50 -10.71
C LYS A 202 -8.90 7.24 -10.32
N LEU A 203 -8.07 6.63 -9.47
CA LEU A 203 -6.82 7.23 -9.01
C LEU A 203 -5.84 7.46 -10.16
N LEU A 204 -5.68 6.50 -11.08
CA LEU A 204 -4.81 6.66 -12.23
C LEU A 204 -5.30 7.78 -13.16
N ARG A 205 -6.60 7.84 -13.46
CA ARG A 205 -7.18 8.92 -14.28
C ARG A 205 -6.88 10.29 -13.68
N MET A 206 -7.18 10.47 -12.39
CA MET A 206 -6.88 11.70 -11.66
C MET A 206 -5.39 12.04 -11.75
N ALA A 207 -4.52 11.06 -11.48
CA ALA A 207 -3.08 11.27 -11.50
C ALA A 207 -2.54 11.70 -12.87
N LEU A 208 -3.03 11.10 -13.95
CA LEU A 208 -2.65 11.44 -15.33
C LEU A 208 -3.05 12.88 -15.68
N ILE A 209 -4.28 13.30 -15.34
CA ILE A 209 -4.78 14.66 -15.58
C ILE A 209 -3.90 15.67 -14.82
N ARG A 210 -3.74 15.49 -13.50
CA ARG A 210 -2.99 16.43 -12.65
C ARG A 210 -1.52 16.53 -13.02
N TYR A 211 -0.90 15.39 -13.38
CA TYR A 211 0.50 15.39 -13.78
C TYR A 211 0.70 16.01 -15.17
N ALA A 212 -0.19 15.73 -16.13
CA ALA A 212 -0.16 16.37 -17.44
C ALA A 212 -0.36 17.89 -17.34
N GLU A 213 -1.29 18.35 -16.50
CA GLU A 213 -1.47 19.77 -16.20
C GLU A 213 -0.19 20.40 -15.62
N HIS A 214 0.45 19.74 -14.66
CA HIS A 214 1.71 20.20 -14.09
C HIS A 214 2.81 20.33 -15.15
N LEU A 215 2.95 19.35 -16.04
CA LEU A 215 3.93 19.37 -17.13
C LEU A 215 3.62 20.49 -18.13
N ASN A 216 2.35 20.68 -18.48
CA ASN A 216 1.93 21.72 -19.41
C ASN A 216 2.22 23.12 -18.85
N THR A 217 1.88 23.37 -17.59
CA THR A 217 2.19 24.64 -16.90
C THR A 217 3.69 24.90 -16.78
N ALA A 218 4.51 23.84 -16.74
CA ALA A 218 5.98 23.92 -16.76
C ALA A 218 6.58 24.09 -18.18
N GLY A 219 5.76 24.19 -19.23
CA GLY A 219 6.22 24.29 -20.62
C GLY A 219 6.69 22.96 -21.24
N MET A 220 6.46 21.83 -20.56
CA MET A 220 6.85 20.49 -20.99
C MET A 220 5.74 19.80 -21.80
N GLN A 221 5.30 20.44 -22.88
CA GLN A 221 4.11 20.05 -23.64
C GLN A 221 4.18 18.62 -24.22
N ASP A 222 5.33 18.20 -24.75
CA ASP A 222 5.49 16.84 -25.28
C ASP A 222 5.35 15.78 -24.18
N SER A 223 5.86 16.08 -22.99
CA SER A 223 5.72 15.19 -21.82
C SER A 223 4.29 15.18 -21.30
N ALA A 224 3.59 16.33 -21.32
CA ALA A 224 2.19 16.41 -20.95
C ALA A 224 1.31 15.56 -21.88
N ARG A 225 1.49 15.68 -23.21
CA ARG A 225 0.84 14.83 -24.22
C ARG A 225 1.11 13.36 -23.99
N SER A 226 2.38 12.99 -23.82
CA SER A 226 2.77 11.59 -23.58
C SER A 226 2.16 11.02 -22.30
N THR A 227 1.98 11.85 -21.26
CA THR A 227 1.33 11.46 -20.02
C THR A 227 -0.15 11.18 -20.26
N ILE A 228 -0.89 12.13 -20.83
CA ILE A 228 -2.34 11.96 -21.01
C ILE A 228 -2.66 10.82 -21.99
N GLU A 229 -1.79 10.55 -22.98
CA GLU A 229 -1.97 9.43 -23.93
C GLU A 229 -2.08 8.06 -23.23
N ILE A 230 -1.46 7.88 -22.06
CA ILE A 230 -1.52 6.63 -21.28
C ILE A 230 -2.97 6.21 -21.00
N GLY A 231 -3.86 7.17 -20.72
CA GLY A 231 -5.24 6.90 -20.32
C GLY A 231 -6.23 6.88 -21.48
N LYS A 232 -5.81 7.20 -22.71
CA LYS A 232 -6.71 7.47 -23.84
C LYS A 232 -7.69 6.33 -24.11
N ASP A 233 -7.20 5.10 -24.22
CA ASP A 233 -8.06 3.97 -24.57
C ASP A 233 -9.07 3.61 -23.47
N ALA A 234 -8.85 4.09 -22.23
CA ALA A 234 -9.66 3.81 -21.06
C ALA A 234 -10.59 4.96 -20.63
N PHE A 235 -10.20 6.22 -20.83
CA PHE A 235 -10.83 7.35 -20.12
C PHE A 235 -11.46 8.43 -21.01
N MET A 236 -11.51 8.27 -22.34
CA MET A 236 -12.10 9.28 -23.23
C MET A 236 -13.62 9.53 -23.04
N GLU A 237 -14.33 8.63 -22.35
CA GLU A 237 -15.73 8.84 -21.96
C GLU A 237 -15.88 9.72 -20.71
N ASN A 238 -14.78 10.03 -20.01
CA ASN A 238 -14.78 10.96 -18.89
C ASN A 238 -14.53 12.39 -19.40
N ASP A 239 -15.46 13.31 -19.10
CA ASP A 239 -15.42 14.69 -19.62
C ASP A 239 -14.12 15.42 -19.25
N GLU A 240 -13.67 15.32 -18.00
CA GLU A 240 -12.45 16.01 -17.53
C GLU A 240 -11.20 15.49 -18.26
N PHE A 241 -11.09 14.16 -18.38
CA PHE A 241 -9.99 13.54 -19.10
C PHE A 241 -9.99 13.93 -20.59
N LYS A 242 -11.17 13.89 -21.22
CA LYS A 242 -11.34 14.25 -22.63
C LYS A 242 -10.95 15.70 -22.89
N LEU A 243 -11.40 16.63 -22.05
CA LEU A 243 -11.04 18.05 -22.14
C LEU A 243 -9.53 18.23 -22.05
N MET A 244 -8.87 17.63 -21.06
CA MET A 244 -7.41 17.69 -20.92
C MET A 244 -6.68 17.08 -22.14
N TYR A 245 -7.22 15.98 -22.69
CA TYR A 245 -6.65 15.33 -23.87
C TYR A 245 -6.70 16.24 -25.10
N GLU A 246 -7.86 16.86 -25.36
CA GLU A 246 -8.11 17.78 -26.47
C GLU A 246 -7.31 19.08 -26.32
N ASP A 247 -7.14 19.61 -25.10
CA ASP A 247 -6.35 20.82 -24.86
C ASP A 247 -4.85 20.64 -25.16
N LEU A 248 -4.34 19.41 -25.09
CA LEU A 248 -2.93 19.09 -25.30
C LEU A 248 -2.59 18.69 -26.76
N HIS A 249 -3.58 18.39 -27.59
CA HIS A 249 -3.43 17.84 -28.95
C HIS A 249 -4.09 18.72 -30.02
#